data_AF-A0A6P6RXJ1-F1
#
_entry.id   AF-A0A6P6RXJ1-F1
#
_cell.length_a   1.000
_cell.length_b   1.000
_cell.length_c   1.000
_cell.angle_alpha   90.00
_cell.angle_beta   90.00
_cell.angle_gamma   90.00
#
_symmetry.space_group_name_H-M   'P 1'
#
loop_
_entity.id
_entity.type
_entity.pdbx_description
1 polymer ?
#
loop_
_entity_poly.entity_id
_entity_poly.type
_entity_poly.pdbx_seq_one_letter_code
_entity_poly.pdbx_strand_id
1 'polypeptide(L)'
;MQNRGTQPTMSNPELISLNLSLAKRRQLWEVYVTIPQNSTLSGENLTEVSLAVGLGLALPRPVNAERGCGAIGFKVSAFEVLVAEDASAPRKRTFRTFSYRGVDLEKLVTLPLDKLVDLLRARQRRKFSRGINMKALPLMNKLRNAKKHLPYGEKPPVVNTHLRNVVVVPEMIGSVIGIYNGKQFINVEIKPEMVGYYLGEFSMSYKPVRHGKPGIGATHSSRFIPLK
;
A
#
# COMPACT_ATOMS: atom_id res chain seq x y z
N MET A 1 -15.24 2.63 -67.79
CA MET A 1 -14.90 1.18 -67.79
C MET A 1 -14.98 0.64 -66.37
N GLN A 2 -14.92 -0.70 -66.23
CA GLN A 2 -14.89 -1.54 -65.01
C GLN A 2 -14.35 -0.83 -63.75
N ASN A 3 -15.03 -0.75 -62.60
CA ASN A 3 -15.56 -1.80 -61.71
C ASN A 3 -14.55 -2.86 -61.23
N ARG A 4 -14.10 -2.70 -59.97
CA ARG A 4 -13.81 -3.71 -58.91
C ARG A 4 -13.00 -3.03 -57.78
N GLY A 5 -13.26 -3.21 -56.49
CA GLY A 5 -14.37 -3.91 -55.82
C GLY A 5 -14.27 -3.71 -54.29
N THR A 6 -15.39 -3.83 -53.58
CA THR A 6 -15.44 -3.68 -52.10
C THR A 6 -15.14 -4.97 -51.36
N GLN A 7 -14.39 -4.87 -50.24
CA GLN A 7 -14.47 -5.62 -48.96
C GLN A 7 -14.77 -7.14 -48.98
N PRO A 8 -14.06 -7.93 -48.15
CA PRO A 8 -14.68 -8.21 -46.85
C PRO A 8 -13.71 -8.27 -45.65
N THR A 9 -14.24 -7.94 -44.48
CA THR A 9 -13.70 -8.35 -43.18
C THR A 9 -14.13 -9.78 -42.86
N MET A 10 -13.22 -10.64 -42.39
CA MET A 10 -13.58 -11.80 -41.56
C MET A 10 -12.61 -12.00 -40.41
N SER A 11 -13.17 -12.17 -39.21
CA SER A 11 -12.51 -12.71 -38.03
C SER A 11 -12.30 -14.21 -38.18
N ASN A 12 -11.21 -14.77 -37.64
CA ASN A 12 -11.07 -16.23 -37.53
C ASN A 12 -10.59 -16.65 -36.12
N PRO A 13 -11.48 -17.23 -35.29
CA PRO A 13 -11.15 -17.89 -34.03
C PRO A 13 -11.08 -19.44 -34.14
N GLU A 14 -10.72 -20.01 -35.28
CA GLU A 14 -10.67 -21.47 -35.51
C GLU A 14 -9.25 -22.03 -35.67
N LEU A 15 -8.53 -22.16 -34.55
CA LEU A 15 -7.30 -23.00 -34.45
C LEU A 15 -7.30 -23.92 -33.21
N ILE A 16 -8.48 -24.23 -32.65
CA ILE A 16 -8.64 -25.01 -31.41
C ILE A 16 -9.72 -26.10 -31.59
N SER A 17 -9.48 -27.08 -32.48
CA SER A 17 -10.46 -28.18 -32.71
C SER A 17 -9.91 -29.51 -33.25
N LEU A 18 -8.64 -29.60 -33.71
CA LEU A 18 -8.18 -30.75 -34.52
C LEU A 18 -7.00 -31.59 -33.99
N ASN A 19 -6.68 -31.54 -32.69
CA ASN A 19 -5.67 -32.43 -32.08
C ASN A 19 -6.16 -33.09 -30.77
N LEU A 20 -7.39 -33.61 -30.78
CA LEU A 20 -7.96 -34.40 -29.67
C LEU A 20 -8.77 -35.62 -30.18
N SER A 21 -8.24 -36.39 -31.14
CA SER A 21 -8.97 -37.57 -31.68
C SER A 21 -8.15 -38.83 -32.00
N LEU A 22 -6.83 -38.86 -31.77
CA LEU A 22 -6.09 -40.13 -31.64
C LEU A 22 -6.13 -40.63 -30.18
N ALA A 23 -7.35 -40.91 -29.74
CA ALA A 23 -7.62 -41.65 -28.51
C ALA A 23 -7.43 -43.16 -28.72
N LYS A 24 -7.55 -43.92 -27.62
CA LYS A 24 -7.25 -45.37 -27.47
C LYS A 24 -5.74 -45.63 -27.36
N ARG A 25 -5.26 -46.02 -26.16
CA ARG A 25 -5.43 -47.33 -25.44
C ARG A 25 -4.43 -48.36 -25.98
N ARG A 26 -4.00 -49.26 -25.08
CA ARG A 26 -3.18 -50.45 -25.37
C ARG A 26 -1.80 -50.12 -25.95
N GLN A 27 -0.91 -49.69 -25.07
CA GLN A 27 0.26 -50.52 -24.77
C GLN A 27 0.60 -50.38 -23.28
N LEU A 28 0.59 -51.51 -22.59
CA LEU A 28 1.47 -51.91 -21.47
C LEU A 28 1.56 -50.91 -20.29
N TRP A 29 1.02 -51.17 -19.09
CA TRP A 29 0.52 -52.44 -18.50
C TRP A 29 1.56 -53.57 -18.38
N GLU A 30 2.86 -53.25 -18.48
CA GLU A 30 3.99 -54.18 -18.22
C GLU A 30 5.10 -53.53 -17.36
N VAL A 31 4.72 -52.94 -16.22
CA VAL A 31 5.63 -52.84 -15.07
C VAL A 31 4.85 -53.25 -13.82
N TYR A 32 4.60 -54.55 -13.72
CA TYR A 32 3.80 -55.14 -12.64
C TYR A 32 4.75 -55.66 -11.55
N VAL A 33 4.58 -55.13 -10.33
CA VAL A 33 4.90 -55.75 -9.02
C VAL A 33 6.27 -56.43 -8.84
N THR A 34 7.11 -55.86 -7.96
CA THR A 34 7.94 -56.66 -7.04
C THR A 34 7.90 -56.05 -5.63
N ILE A 35 7.56 -56.87 -4.63
CA ILE A 35 7.65 -56.58 -3.19
C ILE A 35 8.49 -57.70 -2.58
N PRO A 36 9.52 -57.39 -1.76
CA PRO A 36 9.62 -58.07 -0.47
C PRO A 36 10.23 -57.24 0.69
N GLN A 37 9.51 -57.24 1.81
CA GLN A 37 9.94 -57.53 3.19
C GLN A 37 11.34 -57.15 3.75
N ASN A 38 11.32 -56.68 5.00
CA ASN A 38 12.38 -56.67 6.03
C ASN A 38 13.63 -55.76 5.84
N SER A 39 14.31 -55.29 6.91
CA SER A 39 13.90 -54.99 8.30
C SER A 39 15.08 -54.40 9.12
N THR A 40 14.92 -53.24 9.78
CA THR A 40 15.47 -52.95 11.12
C THR A 40 15.01 -51.59 11.70
N LEU A 41 14.52 -51.65 12.94
CA LEU A 41 14.73 -50.76 14.11
C LEU A 41 15.23 -49.31 13.87
N SER A 42 14.70 -48.28 14.53
CA SER A 42 14.04 -48.23 15.86
C SER A 42 13.07 -47.03 16.00
N GLY A 43 12.09 -47.12 16.92
CA GLY A 43 11.14 -46.02 17.17
C GLY A 43 9.79 -46.42 17.80
N GLU A 44 9.81 -47.10 18.95
CA GLU A 44 8.61 -47.36 19.78
C GLU A 44 8.18 -46.04 20.48
N ASN A 45 6.92 -45.69 20.76
CA ASN A 45 5.72 -46.43 21.17
C ASN A 45 4.46 -45.72 20.56
N LEU A 46 3.37 -46.38 20.13
CA LEU A 46 2.26 -46.99 20.93
C LEU A 46 1.64 -45.99 21.94
N THR A 47 0.33 -45.67 21.95
CA THR A 47 -0.88 -46.10 21.19
C THR A 47 -1.74 -44.85 20.79
N GLU A 48 -3.03 -44.81 20.38
CA GLU A 48 -4.17 -45.72 20.10
C GLU A 48 -5.09 -44.95 19.08
N VAL A 49 -5.47 -45.48 17.90
CA VAL A 49 -6.66 -46.30 17.52
C VAL A 49 -8.02 -45.57 17.47
N SER A 50 -8.74 -45.79 16.35
CA SER A 50 -10.14 -45.39 16.00
C SER A 50 -10.39 -43.89 15.75
N LEU A 51 -11.05 -43.42 14.67
CA LEU A 51 -12.27 -43.84 13.92
C LEU A 51 -13.57 -43.70 14.75
N ALA A 52 -14.71 -43.25 14.23
CA ALA A 52 -15.07 -42.45 13.05
C ALA A 52 -16.57 -42.07 13.18
N VAL A 53 -17.12 -41.29 12.23
CA VAL A 53 -18.58 -41.00 12.07
C VAL A 53 -19.18 -40.09 13.18
N GLY A 54 -20.08 -39.15 12.91
CA GLY A 54 -20.68 -38.72 11.63
C GLY A 54 -22.20 -38.84 11.59
N LEU A 55 -22.93 -38.11 12.44
CA LEU A 55 -24.39 -38.05 12.42
C LEU A 55 -24.88 -36.61 12.60
N GLY A 56 -25.71 -36.14 11.67
CA GLY A 56 -26.42 -34.87 11.76
C GLY A 56 -27.89 -35.10 12.11
N LEU A 57 -28.44 -34.24 12.97
CA LEU A 57 -29.88 -34.08 13.19
C LEU A 57 -30.21 -32.58 13.19
N ALA A 58 -31.44 -32.23 12.86
CA ALA A 58 -31.83 -30.86 12.50
C ALA A 58 -33.11 -30.41 13.23
N LEU A 59 -33.31 -29.08 13.27
CA LEU A 59 -34.50 -28.36 13.72
C LEU A 59 -34.75 -28.40 15.25
N PRO A 60 -35.58 -27.50 15.82
CA PRO A 60 -36.42 -26.47 15.17
C PRO A 60 -36.10 -25.01 15.58
N ARG A 61 -36.76 -24.06 14.90
CA ARG A 61 -36.91 -22.67 15.36
C ARG A 61 -38.09 -22.56 16.34
N PRO A 62 -37.97 -21.86 17.48
CA PRO A 62 -39.12 -21.31 18.19
C PRO A 62 -39.51 -19.93 17.64
N VAL A 63 -40.74 -19.49 17.92
CA VAL A 63 -41.34 -18.21 17.49
C VAL A 63 -41.50 -17.27 18.69
N ASN A 64 -41.53 -15.95 18.41
CA ASN A 64 -41.75 -14.81 19.30
C ASN A 64 -42.50 -15.08 20.62
N ALA A 65 -41.97 -14.55 21.72
CA ALA A 65 -42.72 -14.26 22.94
C ALA A 65 -42.31 -12.88 23.48
N GLU A 66 -43.29 -12.01 23.74
CA GLU A 66 -43.09 -10.68 24.31
C GLU A 66 -43.16 -10.72 25.84
N ARG A 67 -42.22 -10.05 26.53
CA ARG A 67 -42.46 -8.99 27.55
C ARG A 67 -41.22 -8.70 28.39
N GLY A 68 -41.06 -7.42 28.72
CA GLY A 68 -39.90 -6.86 29.40
C GLY A 68 -39.93 -6.91 30.93
N CYS A 69 -38.95 -6.21 31.49
CA CYS A 69 -38.80 -5.74 32.88
C CYS A 69 -38.91 -6.74 34.03
N GLY A 70 -37.88 -6.77 34.86
CA GLY A 70 -37.96 -7.31 36.22
C GLY A 70 -36.60 -7.75 36.74
N ALA A 71 -36.02 -6.99 37.68
CA ALA A 71 -34.77 -7.36 38.31
C ALA A 71 -35.02 -8.24 39.54
N ILE A 72 -34.34 -9.38 39.62
CA ILE A 72 -33.89 -9.98 40.86
C ILE A 72 -32.60 -10.77 40.58
N GLY A 73 -31.70 -10.80 41.55
CA GLY A 73 -30.46 -11.57 41.45
C GLY A 73 -30.12 -12.23 42.78
N PHE A 74 -29.54 -13.44 42.71
CA PHE A 74 -28.82 -14.03 43.83
C PHE A 74 -27.67 -14.91 43.31
N LYS A 75 -26.66 -15.13 44.15
CA LYS A 75 -25.38 -15.77 43.78
C LYS A 75 -25.46 -17.30 43.90
N VAL A 76 -24.70 -18.00 43.06
CA VAL A 76 -23.72 -19.02 43.53
C VAL A 76 -22.46 -18.97 42.65
N SER A 77 -21.39 -19.62 43.11
CA SER A 77 -20.06 -19.80 42.51
C SER A 77 -20.08 -20.56 41.15
N ALA A 78 -19.01 -20.61 40.34
CA ALA A 78 -17.58 -20.42 40.63
C ALA A 78 -16.76 -20.00 39.38
N PHE A 79 -15.43 -19.85 39.58
CA PHE A 79 -14.36 -20.05 38.59
C PHE A 79 -14.29 -19.10 37.36
N GLU A 80 -13.38 -18.10 37.39
CA GLU A 80 -12.05 -18.17 36.74
C GLU A 80 -11.21 -16.92 37.06
N VAL A 81 -9.89 -16.97 36.76
CA VAL A 81 -8.92 -15.93 37.14
C VAL A 81 -8.81 -14.86 36.06
N LEU A 82 -9.30 -13.65 36.35
CA LEU A 82 -8.94 -12.46 35.57
C LEU A 82 -7.58 -11.93 36.01
N VAL A 83 -6.55 -12.18 35.21
CA VAL A 83 -5.29 -11.44 35.27
C VAL A 83 -5.58 -10.00 34.84
N ALA A 84 -5.49 -9.07 35.79
CA ALA A 84 -5.53 -7.65 35.49
C ALA A 84 -4.18 -7.21 34.91
N GLU A 85 -4.05 -7.18 33.58
CA GLU A 85 -2.88 -6.58 32.93
C GLU A 85 -2.88 -5.05 33.15
N ASP A 86 -1.73 -4.52 33.59
CA ASP A 86 -1.61 -3.12 34.00
C ASP A 86 -1.92 -2.12 32.87
N ALA A 87 -2.96 -1.31 33.07
CA ALA A 87 -3.37 -0.22 32.18
C ALA A 87 -2.34 0.93 32.04
N SER A 88 -1.13 0.77 32.59
CA SER A 88 -0.04 1.76 32.65
C SER A 88 1.13 1.43 31.69
N ALA A 89 1.14 0.25 31.05
CA ALA A 89 2.19 -0.09 30.09
C ALA A 89 2.11 0.77 28.81
N PRO A 90 3.18 1.50 28.41
CA PRO A 90 3.17 2.30 27.19
C PRO A 90 3.11 1.35 25.97
N ARG A 91 1.96 1.33 25.28
CA ARG A 91 1.68 0.43 24.15
C ARG A 91 2.83 0.44 23.15
N LYS A 92 3.47 -0.72 22.96
CA LYS A 92 4.58 -0.91 22.01
C LYS A 92 4.14 -0.41 20.63
N ARG A 93 4.85 0.59 20.09
CA ARG A 93 4.51 1.21 18.81
C ARG A 93 4.74 0.20 17.68
N THR A 94 3.67 -0.41 17.18
CA THR A 94 3.74 -1.27 16.00
C THR A 94 4.15 -0.46 14.78
N PHE A 95 5.12 -0.97 14.01
CA PHE A 95 5.53 -0.34 12.76
C PHE A 95 4.38 -0.51 11.74
N ARG A 96 3.75 0.60 11.37
CA ARG A 96 2.66 0.58 10.38
C ARG A 96 3.25 0.60 8.97
N THR A 97 3.06 -0.50 8.24
CA THR A 97 3.31 -0.55 6.79
C THR A 97 2.55 0.57 6.09
N PHE A 98 3.24 1.34 5.25
CA PHE A 98 2.62 2.45 4.53
C PHE A 98 1.76 1.92 3.36
N SER A 99 0.47 2.27 3.37
CA SER A 99 -0.43 2.08 2.24
C SER A 99 -1.12 3.40 1.86
N TYR A 100 -1.23 3.65 0.56
CA TYR A 100 -1.94 4.80 0.01
C TYR A 100 -3.33 4.33 -0.43
N ARG A 101 -4.37 4.72 0.33
CA ARG A 101 -5.78 4.36 0.06
C ARG A 101 -6.04 2.84 -0.10
N GLY A 102 -5.35 2.02 0.69
CA GLY A 102 -5.47 0.56 0.63
C GLY A 102 -4.56 -0.12 -0.42
N VAL A 103 -3.66 0.63 -1.08
CA VAL A 103 -2.63 0.07 -1.97
C VAL A 103 -1.26 0.18 -1.30
N ASP A 104 -0.55 -0.93 -1.20
CA ASP A 104 0.75 -1.03 -0.53
C ASP A 104 1.89 -0.38 -1.34
N LEU A 105 2.96 0.03 -0.64
CA LEU A 105 4.11 0.73 -1.24
C LEU A 105 4.70 0.02 -2.48
N GLU A 106 4.91 -1.29 -2.41
CA GLU A 106 5.48 -2.10 -3.51
C GLU A 106 4.59 -2.07 -4.76
N LYS A 107 3.27 -2.17 -4.56
CA LYS A 107 2.26 -2.12 -5.61
C LYS A 107 2.18 -0.71 -6.23
N LEU A 108 2.31 0.34 -5.42
CA LEU A 108 2.32 1.74 -5.90
C LEU A 108 3.49 2.06 -6.82
N VAL A 109 4.62 1.35 -6.72
CA VAL A 109 5.80 1.55 -7.57
C VAL A 109 5.69 0.79 -8.90
N THR A 110 4.95 -0.33 -8.93
CA THR A 110 4.73 -1.14 -10.15
C THR A 110 3.46 -0.80 -10.92
N LEU A 111 2.51 -0.08 -10.31
CA LEU A 111 1.25 0.38 -10.92
C LEU A 111 1.49 1.35 -12.11
N PRO A 112 0.85 1.14 -13.28
CA PRO A 112 0.91 2.08 -14.39
C PRO A 112 0.24 3.42 -14.07
N LEU A 113 0.68 4.47 -14.77
CA LEU A 113 0.31 5.86 -14.50
C LEU A 113 -1.21 6.10 -14.50
N ASP A 114 -1.96 5.47 -15.40
CA ASP A 114 -3.41 5.71 -15.52
C ASP A 114 -4.16 5.25 -14.26
N LYS A 115 -3.80 4.07 -13.73
CA LYS A 115 -4.36 3.51 -12.49
C LYS A 115 -3.87 4.26 -11.26
N LEU A 116 -2.64 4.78 -11.29
CA LEU A 116 -2.18 5.72 -10.26
C LEU A 116 -2.99 7.02 -10.28
N VAL A 117 -3.32 7.57 -11.45
CA VAL A 117 -4.10 8.81 -11.59
C VAL A 117 -5.49 8.66 -10.97
N ASP A 118 -6.19 7.55 -11.18
CA ASP A 118 -7.50 7.30 -10.58
C ASP A 118 -7.50 7.43 -9.05
N LEU A 119 -6.44 6.93 -8.40
CA LEU A 119 -6.21 6.98 -6.95
C LEU A 119 -5.87 8.39 -6.42
N LEU A 120 -5.38 9.30 -7.25
CA LEU A 120 -4.93 10.63 -6.79
C LEU A 120 -6.10 11.57 -6.45
N ARG A 121 -5.83 12.61 -5.64
CA ARG A 121 -6.80 13.68 -5.35
C ARG A 121 -7.15 14.47 -6.62
N ALA A 122 -8.34 15.05 -6.69
CA ALA A 122 -8.91 15.64 -7.91
C ALA A 122 -8.03 16.72 -8.59
N ARG A 123 -7.32 17.56 -7.81
CA ARG A 123 -6.40 18.59 -8.32
C ARG A 123 -5.24 17.99 -9.12
N GLN A 124 -4.71 16.87 -8.62
CA GLN A 124 -3.64 16.09 -9.24
C GLN A 124 -4.16 15.36 -10.49
N ARG A 125 -5.35 14.71 -10.42
CA ARG A 125 -5.97 14.08 -11.60
C ARG A 125 -6.16 15.08 -12.74
N ARG A 126 -6.73 16.26 -12.43
CA ARG A 126 -6.92 17.37 -13.38
C ARG A 126 -5.60 17.90 -13.96
N LYS A 127 -4.47 17.70 -13.28
CA LYS A 127 -3.15 18.02 -13.83
C LYS A 127 -2.69 16.95 -14.82
N PHE A 128 -2.75 15.67 -14.46
CA PHE A 128 -2.34 14.58 -15.36
C PHE A 128 -3.24 14.49 -16.60
N SER A 129 -4.56 14.68 -16.46
CA SER A 129 -5.51 14.72 -17.59
C SER A 129 -5.36 15.93 -18.50
N ARG A 130 -4.52 16.92 -18.12
CA ARG A 130 -4.12 18.07 -18.95
C ARG A 130 -2.74 17.87 -19.61
N GLY A 131 -2.13 16.70 -19.43
CA GLY A 131 -0.78 16.39 -19.90
C GLY A 131 0.32 16.77 -18.90
N ILE A 132 1.49 16.14 -19.07
CA ILE A 132 2.67 16.40 -18.26
C ILE A 132 3.44 17.58 -18.87
N ASN A 133 3.68 18.63 -18.07
CA ASN A 133 4.56 19.74 -18.46
C ASN A 133 5.93 19.21 -18.91
N MET A 134 6.40 19.57 -20.11
CA MET A 134 7.68 19.12 -20.67
C MET A 134 8.86 19.23 -19.70
N LYS A 135 8.92 20.31 -18.90
CA LYS A 135 9.98 20.54 -17.89
C LYS A 135 10.04 19.47 -16.78
N ALA A 136 8.98 18.69 -16.55
CA ALA A 136 8.94 17.63 -15.54
C ALA A 136 9.63 16.33 -16.02
N LEU A 137 9.67 16.06 -17.33
CA LEU A 137 10.28 14.83 -17.86
C LEU A 137 11.82 14.80 -17.64
N PRO A 138 12.59 15.89 -17.90
CA PRO A 138 14.00 15.96 -17.53
C PRO A 138 14.25 15.83 -16.02
N LEU A 139 13.34 16.31 -15.17
CA LEU A 139 13.46 16.13 -13.72
C LEU A 139 13.32 14.64 -13.35
N MET A 140 12.33 13.95 -13.92
CA MET A 140 12.15 12.51 -13.67
C MET A 140 13.35 11.70 -14.18
N ASN A 141 13.88 12.02 -15.37
CA ASN A 141 15.06 11.34 -15.92
C ASN A 141 16.32 11.59 -15.07
N LYS A 142 16.53 12.81 -14.54
CA LYS A 142 17.62 13.08 -13.58
C LYS A 142 17.48 12.26 -12.29
N LEU A 143 16.26 12.13 -11.74
CA LEU A 143 16.00 11.34 -10.54
C LEU A 143 16.18 9.84 -10.78
N ARG A 144 15.70 9.33 -11.93
CA ARG A 144 15.92 7.93 -12.37
C ARG A 144 17.42 7.62 -12.53
N ASN A 145 18.20 8.52 -13.12
CA ASN A 145 19.65 8.33 -13.25
C ASN A 145 20.36 8.42 -11.89
N ALA A 146 20.03 9.40 -11.05
CA ALA A 146 20.56 9.51 -9.70
C ALA A 146 20.29 8.25 -8.85
N LYS A 147 19.12 7.61 -9.02
CA LYS A 147 18.80 6.31 -8.40
C LYS A 147 19.60 5.13 -8.96
N LYS A 148 19.96 5.14 -10.25
CA LYS A 148 20.69 4.05 -10.92
C LYS A 148 22.19 4.00 -10.59
N HIS A 149 22.80 5.14 -10.27
CA HIS A 149 24.25 5.26 -10.07
C HIS A 149 24.68 5.24 -8.59
N LEU A 150 23.87 4.64 -7.71
CA LEU A 150 24.14 4.55 -6.27
C LEU A 150 24.89 3.27 -5.90
N PRO A 151 25.90 3.33 -5.00
CA PRO A 151 26.32 2.17 -4.24
C PRO A 151 25.21 1.74 -3.25
N TYR A 152 25.22 0.47 -2.87
CA TYR A 152 24.19 -0.10 -2.02
C TYR A 152 24.21 0.49 -0.60
N GLY A 153 23.08 1.09 -0.19
CA GLY A 153 22.87 1.64 1.16
C GLY A 153 23.01 3.16 1.29
N GLU A 154 23.56 3.86 0.28
CA GLU A 154 23.68 5.32 0.30
C GLU A 154 22.42 6.06 -0.16
N LYS A 155 22.37 7.38 0.09
CA LYS A 155 21.27 8.26 -0.35
C LYS A 155 21.61 8.95 -1.69
N PRO A 156 20.65 9.06 -2.63
CA PRO A 156 20.88 9.69 -3.93
C PRO A 156 21.43 11.11 -3.84
N PRO A 157 22.32 11.50 -4.78
CA PRO A 157 22.82 12.87 -4.87
C PRO A 157 21.66 13.86 -5.10
N VAL A 158 21.76 15.04 -4.48
CA VAL A 158 20.67 16.01 -4.41
C VAL A 158 20.36 16.60 -5.79
N VAL A 159 19.15 16.35 -6.30
CA VAL A 159 18.71 16.93 -7.57
C VAL A 159 18.01 18.26 -7.32
N ASN A 160 18.70 19.37 -7.61
CA ASN A 160 18.17 20.73 -7.47
C ASN A 160 17.10 21.04 -8.54
N THR A 161 15.99 21.66 -8.11
CA THR A 161 14.85 21.99 -8.97
C THR A 161 14.13 23.27 -8.54
N HIS A 162 13.68 24.04 -9.53
CA HIS A 162 12.77 25.18 -9.36
C HIS A 162 11.29 24.77 -9.53
N LEU A 163 11.00 23.51 -9.87
CA LEU A 163 9.67 23.05 -10.32
C LEU A 163 8.74 22.70 -9.16
N ARG A 164 8.37 23.70 -8.35
CA ARG A 164 7.43 23.58 -7.23
C ARG A 164 6.03 23.08 -7.62
N ASN A 165 5.66 23.12 -8.90
CA ASN A 165 4.37 22.66 -9.43
C ASN A 165 4.36 21.18 -9.86
N VAL A 166 5.44 20.42 -9.67
CA VAL A 166 5.48 18.96 -9.88
C VAL A 166 4.78 18.24 -8.72
N VAL A 167 4.11 17.12 -9.04
CA VAL A 167 3.44 16.24 -8.07
C VAL A 167 4.38 15.08 -7.77
N VAL A 168 4.46 14.65 -6.52
CA VAL A 168 5.26 13.47 -6.12
C VAL A 168 4.61 12.19 -6.67
N VAL A 169 5.34 11.50 -7.54
CA VAL A 169 5.02 10.18 -8.12
C VAL A 169 5.74 9.10 -7.31
N PRO A 170 5.19 7.87 -7.12
CA PRO A 170 5.84 6.80 -6.36
C PRO A 170 7.28 6.47 -6.81
N GLU A 171 7.59 6.60 -8.10
CA GLU A 171 8.97 6.49 -8.63
C GLU A 171 10.00 7.37 -7.89
N MET A 172 9.57 8.51 -7.33
CA MET A 172 10.43 9.50 -6.67
C MET A 172 10.73 9.19 -5.20
N ILE A 173 10.10 8.17 -4.60
CA ILE A 173 10.28 7.81 -3.19
C ILE A 173 11.74 7.42 -2.91
N GLY A 174 12.32 7.95 -1.84
CA GLY A 174 13.74 7.77 -1.50
C GLY A 174 14.71 8.66 -2.28
N SER A 175 14.25 9.49 -3.24
CA SER A 175 15.09 10.52 -3.84
C SER A 175 15.24 11.74 -2.95
N VAL A 176 16.40 12.40 -2.98
CA VAL A 176 16.62 13.70 -2.33
C VAL A 176 16.54 14.82 -3.36
N ILE A 177 15.64 15.78 -3.13
CA ILE A 177 15.31 16.85 -4.08
C ILE A 177 15.57 18.19 -3.42
N GLY A 178 16.43 19.01 -4.02
CA GLY A 178 16.65 20.40 -3.59
C GLY A 178 15.54 21.28 -4.17
N ILE A 179 14.57 21.68 -3.36
CA ILE A 179 13.39 22.45 -3.82
C ILE A 179 13.64 23.94 -3.61
N TYR A 180 13.77 24.71 -4.70
CA TYR A 180 14.03 26.14 -4.61
C TYR A 180 12.88 26.90 -3.93
N ASN A 181 13.24 27.81 -3.03
CA ASN A 181 12.29 28.50 -2.16
C ASN A 181 12.14 30.01 -2.43
N GLY A 182 12.91 30.58 -3.38
CA GLY A 182 13.01 32.03 -3.59
C GLY A 182 14.27 32.68 -2.98
N LYS A 183 15.08 31.91 -2.24
CA LYS A 183 16.41 32.33 -1.72
C LYS A 183 17.43 31.21 -1.78
N GLN A 184 17.06 30.02 -1.31
CA GLN A 184 17.90 28.83 -1.26
C GLN A 184 17.12 27.60 -1.74
N PHE A 185 17.82 26.52 -2.03
CA PHE A 185 17.24 25.19 -2.16
C PHE A 185 17.05 24.58 -0.76
N ILE A 186 15.91 23.92 -0.54
CA ILE A 186 15.65 23.13 0.67
C ILE A 186 15.72 21.66 0.26
N ASN A 187 16.63 20.90 0.86
CA ASN A 187 16.81 19.49 0.55
C ASN A 187 15.71 18.67 1.23
N VAL A 188 14.85 18.05 0.43
CA VAL A 188 13.73 17.22 0.89
C VAL A 188 13.95 15.79 0.42
N GLU A 189 14.02 14.86 1.38
CA GLU A 189 14.01 13.42 1.14
C GLU A 189 12.56 12.94 1.00
N ILE A 190 12.22 12.37 -0.16
CA ILE A 190 10.84 12.03 -0.50
C ILE A 190 10.39 10.75 0.23
N LYS A 191 9.59 10.91 1.28
CA LYS A 191 8.95 9.81 2.01
C LYS A 191 7.71 9.27 1.28
N PRO A 192 7.29 8.01 1.51
CA PRO A 192 6.03 7.47 0.96
C PRO A 192 4.80 8.33 1.27
N GLU A 193 4.75 8.91 2.48
CA GLU A 193 3.71 9.83 2.96
C GLU A 193 3.50 11.07 2.06
N MET A 194 4.50 11.42 1.25
CA MET A 194 4.48 12.60 0.37
C MET A 194 3.82 12.33 -0.99
N VAL A 195 3.46 11.07 -1.31
CA VAL A 195 2.86 10.70 -2.60
C VAL A 195 1.58 11.48 -2.89
N GLY A 196 1.51 12.06 -4.09
CA GLY A 196 0.38 12.86 -4.54
C GLY A 196 0.36 14.31 -4.04
N TYR A 197 1.25 14.74 -3.15
CA TYR A 197 1.41 16.17 -2.83
C TYR A 197 2.28 16.89 -3.87
N TYR A 198 2.22 18.22 -3.92
CA TYR A 198 3.09 19.02 -4.79
C TYR A 198 4.43 19.31 -4.11
N LEU A 199 5.54 19.30 -4.86
CA LEU A 199 6.88 19.62 -4.34
C LEU A 199 6.92 20.99 -3.63
N GLY A 200 6.15 21.97 -4.11
CA GLY A 200 6.07 23.29 -3.52
C GLY A 200 5.52 23.34 -2.09
N GLU A 201 4.80 22.31 -1.64
CA GLU A 201 4.21 22.22 -0.29
C GLU A 201 5.28 21.92 0.78
N PHE A 202 6.38 21.26 0.40
CA PHE A 202 7.49 20.91 1.30
C PHE A 202 8.57 22.02 1.42
N SER A 203 8.33 23.19 0.83
CA SER A 203 9.29 24.32 0.79
C SER A 203 8.58 25.63 1.15
N MET A 204 8.80 26.12 2.38
CA MET A 204 8.10 27.28 2.96
C MET A 204 8.67 28.61 2.47
N SER A 205 7.94 29.31 1.60
CA SER A 205 8.41 30.53 0.89
C SER A 205 8.66 31.77 1.75
N TYR A 206 8.36 31.70 3.05
CA TYR A 206 8.62 32.75 4.01
C TYR A 206 9.08 32.12 5.33
N LYS A 207 9.89 32.86 6.09
CA LYS A 207 10.17 32.51 7.49
C LYS A 207 8.95 32.91 8.33
N PRO A 208 8.31 32.00 9.08
CA PRO A 208 7.15 32.36 9.88
C PRO A 208 7.54 33.40 10.94
N VAL A 209 6.81 34.51 10.98
CA VAL A 209 7.04 35.60 11.93
C VAL A 209 6.61 35.14 13.31
N ARG A 210 7.53 35.16 14.27
CA ARG A 210 7.21 35.05 15.70
C ARG A 210 7.13 36.48 16.24
N HIS A 211 5.94 36.92 16.61
CA HIS A 211 5.74 38.21 17.26
C HIS A 211 6.36 38.15 18.66
N GLY A 212 7.48 38.84 18.85
CA GLY A 212 8.04 39.10 20.18
C GLY A 212 7.31 40.27 20.87
N LYS A 213 7.79 40.66 22.05
CA LYS A 213 7.39 41.94 22.64
C LYS A 213 7.79 43.08 21.68
N PRO A 214 6.93 44.07 21.40
CA PRO A 214 7.30 45.22 20.59
C PRO A 214 8.56 45.90 21.13
N GLY A 215 9.45 46.31 20.24
CA GLY A 215 10.61 47.11 20.61
C GLY A 215 10.21 48.45 21.22
N ILE A 216 11.11 49.03 22.01
CA ILE A 216 10.99 50.43 22.46
C ILE A 216 10.92 51.30 21.20
N GLY A 217 9.93 52.19 21.12
CA GLY A 217 9.63 53.03 19.95
C GLY A 217 8.96 52.34 18.75
N ALA A 218 8.81 51.01 18.75
CA ALA A 218 8.24 50.25 17.63
C ALA A 218 6.70 50.35 17.51
N THR A 219 6.00 50.65 18.61
CA THR A 219 4.57 51.01 18.60
C THR A 219 4.39 52.44 19.07
N HIS A 220 3.33 53.12 18.65
CA HIS A 220 3.07 54.51 19.05
C HIS A 220 3.02 54.68 20.58
N SER A 221 2.50 53.67 21.27
CA SER A 221 2.45 53.55 22.73
C SER A 221 3.79 53.27 23.43
N SER A 222 4.83 52.80 22.73
CA SER A 222 6.14 52.47 23.33
C SER A 222 7.23 53.52 23.06
N ARG A 223 6.86 54.67 22.49
CA ARG A 223 7.78 55.79 22.20
C ARG A 223 8.14 56.63 23.42
N PHE A 224 7.20 56.81 24.36
CA PHE A 224 7.45 57.56 25.58
C PHE A 224 7.70 56.60 26.74
N ILE A 225 8.96 56.54 27.18
CA ILE A 225 9.33 55.97 28.47
C ILE A 225 9.73 57.14 29.35
N PRO A 226 9.05 57.41 30.48
CA PRO A 226 9.49 58.43 31.40
C PRO A 226 10.83 58.00 32.02
N LEU A 227 11.88 58.77 31.71
CA LEU A 227 13.12 58.72 32.48
C LEU A 227 12.84 59.32 33.88
N LYS A 228 13.53 58.81 34.89
CA LYS A 228 13.39 59.19 36.30
C LYS A 228 14.78 59.49 36.87
#